data_AF-A0A1H7SMU1-F1
#
_entry.id   AF-A0A1H7SMU1-F1
#
_cell.length_a   1.000
_cell.length_b   1.000
_cell.length_c   1.000
_cell.angle_alpha   90.00
_cell.angle_beta   90.00
_cell.angle_gamma   90.00
#
_symmetry.space_group_name_H-M   'P 1'
#
loop_
_entity.id
_entity.type
_entity.pdbx_description
1 polymer ?
#
loop_
_entity_poly.entity_id
_entity_poly.type
_entity_poly.pdbx_seq_one_letter_code
_entity_poly.pdbx_strand_id
1 'polypeptide(L)'
;MTAATFTSIAVVPGSRPAAETSRPGLKVAPGAPQRVLLVDDSRSIRTLLKIYLMARSFEYVEAESGEEALQLLEQGAVDLVLTDYRMDGMSGAELAEAMRAHPDTRIARTPILMMTGDPNVSEVRALGQRAGINAFVRKPVSCAQLMTLVDTILPRNL
;
A
#
# COMPACT_ATOMS: atom_id res chain seq x y z
N MET A 1 40.93 -56.78 13.32
CA MET A 1 39.63 -56.07 13.29
C MET A 1 39.85 -54.74 13.98
N THR A 2 40.06 -53.69 13.19
CA THR A 2 40.62 -52.40 13.60
C THR A 2 39.50 -51.36 13.73
N ALA A 3 39.50 -50.63 14.84
CA ALA A 3 38.59 -49.52 15.12
C ALA A 3 39.26 -48.17 14.87
N ALA A 4 38.53 -47.29 14.19
CA ALA A 4 38.60 -45.82 14.08
C ALA A 4 37.77 -45.49 12.81
N THR A 5 36.90 -44.50 12.72
CA THR A 5 37.14 -43.07 12.94
C THR A 5 35.80 -42.30 12.99
N PHE A 6 35.87 -41.13 13.62
CA PHE A 6 34.86 -40.10 13.92
C PHE A 6 34.14 -39.43 12.72
N THR A 7 32.87 -39.04 12.98
CA THR A 7 32.24 -37.70 12.81
C THR A 7 32.00 -37.03 11.45
N SER A 8 30.75 -36.56 11.25
CA SER A 8 30.39 -35.21 10.74
C SER A 8 28.93 -34.90 11.10
N ILE A 9 28.64 -34.12 12.15
CA ILE A 9 28.41 -32.65 12.22
C ILE A 9 27.17 -32.18 11.43
N ALA A 10 26.15 -31.78 12.20
CA ALA A 10 25.03 -30.96 11.78
C ALA A 10 25.49 -29.51 11.52
N VAL A 11 25.04 -28.91 10.43
CA VAL A 11 25.23 -27.48 10.16
C VAL A 11 23.89 -26.77 10.32
N VAL A 12 23.83 -25.98 11.39
CA VAL A 12 22.79 -24.99 11.71
C VAL A 12 22.92 -23.81 10.73
N PRO A 13 21.82 -23.17 10.28
CA PRO A 13 21.87 -22.06 9.33
C PRO A 13 22.71 -20.89 9.86
N GLY A 14 23.66 -20.46 9.02
CA GLY A 14 24.58 -19.37 9.29
C GLY A 14 23.93 -18.01 9.16
N SER A 15 23.95 -17.27 10.26
CA SER A 15 23.75 -15.83 10.37
C SER A 15 24.84 -15.05 9.63
N ARG A 16 24.50 -13.87 9.09
CA ARG A 16 25.36 -12.68 8.92
C ARG A 16 24.51 -11.50 8.40
N PRO A 17 24.93 -10.24 8.59
CA PRO A 17 25.22 -9.56 9.85
C PRO A 17 24.39 -8.26 9.98
N ALA A 18 24.46 -7.64 11.16
CA ALA A 18 23.79 -6.39 11.48
C ALA A 18 24.42 -5.16 10.78
N ALA A 19 23.52 -4.23 10.44
CA ALA A 19 23.67 -2.77 10.37
C ALA A 19 24.66 -2.17 9.36
N GLU A 20 24.13 -1.80 8.19
CA GLU A 20 24.57 -0.61 7.47
C GLU A 20 23.46 0.45 7.48
N THR A 21 23.79 1.55 8.16
CA THR A 21 22.98 2.74 8.37
C THR A 21 22.82 3.52 7.07
N SER A 22 21.81 3.16 6.28
CA SER A 22 21.35 3.98 5.15
C SER A 22 19.89 4.33 5.37
N ARG A 23 19.59 5.63 5.34
CA ARG A 23 18.26 6.24 5.52
C ARG A 23 17.19 5.39 4.82
N PRO A 24 16.10 4.95 5.49
CA PRO A 24 15.08 4.15 4.83
C PRO A 24 14.16 5.05 4.00
N GLY A 25 14.71 5.59 2.91
CA GLY A 25 13.95 5.79 1.68
C GLY A 25 13.87 4.43 1.01
N LEU A 26 12.65 3.94 0.79
CA LEU A 26 12.34 2.67 0.14
C LEU A 26 13.19 2.49 -1.13
N LYS A 27 14.19 1.59 -1.10
CA LYS A 27 15.01 1.27 -2.27
C LYS A 27 14.27 0.24 -3.11
N VAL A 28 13.31 0.70 -3.93
CA VAL A 28 12.74 -0.15 -4.98
C VAL A 28 13.84 -0.41 -6.01
N ALA A 29 14.02 -1.66 -6.45
CA ALA A 29 14.95 -1.96 -7.53
C ALA A 29 14.51 -1.19 -8.80
N PRO A 30 15.41 -0.48 -9.49
CA PRO A 30 15.06 0.20 -10.74
C PRO A 30 14.42 -0.79 -11.71
N GLY A 31 13.21 -0.49 -12.19
CA GLY A 31 12.49 -1.31 -13.17
C GLY A 31 11.46 -2.32 -12.64
N ALA A 32 11.28 -2.48 -11.32
CA ALA A 32 10.16 -3.29 -10.81
C ALA A 32 8.84 -2.50 -10.88
N PRO A 33 7.72 -3.13 -11.32
CA PRO A 33 6.42 -2.47 -11.36
C PRO A 33 5.98 -2.10 -9.95
N GLN A 34 5.50 -0.87 -9.77
CA GLN A 34 4.94 -0.42 -8.49
C GLN A 34 3.57 -1.08 -8.27
N ARG A 35 3.27 -1.44 -7.03
CA ARG A 35 2.05 -2.17 -6.66
C ARG A 35 1.04 -1.25 -5.99
N VAL A 36 -0.18 -1.20 -6.53
CA VAL A 36 -1.27 -0.34 -6.04
C VAL A 36 -2.39 -1.21 -5.49
N LEU A 37 -2.79 -0.95 -4.24
CA LEU A 37 -3.98 -1.54 -3.64
C LEU A 37 -5.19 -0.64 -3.89
N LEU A 38 -6.22 -1.19 -4.54
CA LEU A 38 -7.49 -0.53 -4.83
C LEU A 38 -8.55 -1.03 -3.84
N VAL A 39 -9.03 -0.14 -2.98
CA VAL A 39 -10.00 -0.45 -1.92
C VAL A 39 -11.28 0.33 -2.21
N ASP A 40 -12.32 -0.37 -2.62
CA ASP A 40 -13.64 0.21 -2.90
C ASP A 40 -14.64 -0.96 -2.91
N ASP A 41 -15.79 -0.82 -2.28
CA ASP A 41 -16.85 -1.84 -2.24
C ASP A 41 -17.44 -2.09 -3.65
N SER A 42 -17.34 -1.11 -4.55
CA SER A 42 -17.80 -1.24 -5.93
C SER A 42 -16.73 -1.83 -6.85
N ARG A 43 -16.92 -3.08 -7.25
CA ARG A 43 -16.12 -3.73 -8.31
C ARG A 43 -16.03 -2.90 -9.60
N SER A 44 -17.09 -2.19 -9.96
CA SER A 44 -17.13 -1.31 -11.13
C SER A 44 -16.16 -0.14 -11.00
N ILE A 45 -16.06 0.46 -9.81
CA ILE A 45 -15.10 1.53 -9.53
C ILE A 45 -13.68 0.99 -9.55
N ARG A 46 -13.39 -0.14 -8.89
CA ARG A 46 -12.04 -0.76 -8.95
C ARG A 46 -11.63 -1.06 -10.40
N THR A 47 -12.55 -1.53 -11.23
CA THR A 47 -12.31 -1.77 -12.66
C THR A 47 -12.01 -0.49 -13.43
N LEU A 48 -12.79 0.58 -13.20
CA LEU A 48 -12.55 1.89 -13.81
C LEU A 48 -11.18 2.48 -13.42
N LEU A 49 -10.80 2.36 -12.15
CA LEU A 49 -9.51 2.84 -11.65
C LEU A 49 -8.34 2.13 -12.31
N LYS A 50 -8.43 0.80 -12.49
CA LYS A 50 -7.43 0.06 -13.28
C LYS A 50 -7.30 0.64 -14.68
N ILE A 51 -8.42 0.88 -15.38
CA ILE A 51 -8.43 1.47 -16.73
C ILE A 51 -7.73 2.84 -16.74
N TYR A 52 -8.04 3.71 -15.78
CA TYR A 52 -7.41 5.03 -15.69
C TYR A 52 -5.91 4.95 -15.46
N LEU A 53 -5.46 3.97 -14.69
CA LEU A 53 -4.07 3.81 -14.30
C LEU A 53 -3.25 2.95 -15.29
N MET A 54 -3.87 2.37 -16.34
CA MET A 54 -3.19 1.48 -17.31
C MET A 54 -1.97 2.10 -18.00
N ALA A 55 -1.92 3.44 -18.10
CA ALA A 55 -0.78 4.15 -18.68
C ALA A 55 0.52 3.94 -17.88
N ARG A 56 0.42 3.49 -16.62
CA ARG A 56 1.54 3.00 -15.81
C ARG A 56 1.39 1.49 -15.70
N SER A 57 2.49 0.77 -15.89
CA SER A 57 2.55 -0.69 -15.74
C SER A 57 2.57 -1.07 -14.25
N PHE A 58 1.51 -0.72 -13.52
CA PHE A 58 1.35 -1.10 -12.12
C PHE A 58 0.91 -2.56 -11.99
N GLU A 59 1.28 -3.16 -10.88
CA GLU A 59 0.59 -4.33 -10.37
C GLU A 59 -0.58 -3.88 -9.50
N TYR A 60 -1.74 -4.52 -9.65
CA TYR A 60 -2.92 -4.18 -8.87
C TYR A 60 -3.27 -5.29 -7.88
N VAL A 61 -3.67 -4.86 -6.70
CA VAL A 61 -4.35 -5.69 -5.70
C VAL A 61 -5.70 -5.03 -5.44
N GLU A 62 -6.73 -5.82 -5.22
CA GLU A 62 -8.08 -5.31 -4.98
C GLU A 62 -8.56 -5.78 -3.62
N ALA A 63 -9.25 -4.89 -2.90
CA ALA A 63 -9.99 -5.19 -1.68
C ALA A 63 -11.38 -4.56 -1.79
N GLU A 64 -12.39 -5.26 -1.27
CA GLU A 64 -13.78 -4.79 -1.22
C GLU A 64 -14.11 -4.10 0.10
N SER A 65 -13.23 -4.21 1.12
CA SER A 65 -13.40 -3.55 2.42
C SER A 65 -12.06 -3.13 3.03
N GLY A 66 -12.12 -2.30 4.08
CA GLY A 66 -10.94 -1.90 4.85
C GLY A 66 -10.26 -3.07 5.58
N GLU A 67 -11.04 -4.03 6.08
CA GLU A 67 -10.53 -5.23 6.74
C GLU A 67 -9.75 -6.12 5.78
N GLU A 68 -10.29 -6.36 4.58
CA GLU A 68 -9.60 -7.10 3.54
C GLU A 68 -8.32 -6.36 3.10
N ALA A 69 -8.37 -5.03 2.98
CA ALA A 69 -7.20 -4.22 2.67
C ALA A 69 -6.07 -4.40 3.68
N LEU A 70 -6.37 -4.41 4.98
CA LEU A 70 -5.37 -4.66 6.03
C LEU A 70 -4.75 -6.05 5.91
N GLN A 71 -5.55 -7.09 5.68
CA GLN A 71 -5.05 -8.46 5.48
C GLN A 71 -4.12 -8.56 4.27
N LEU A 72 -4.45 -7.88 3.17
CA LEU A 72 -3.62 -7.88 1.95
C LEU A 72 -2.32 -7.09 2.12
N LEU A 73 -2.33 -6.01 2.92
CA LEU A 73 -1.14 -5.24 3.27
C LEU A 73 -0.13 -6.05 4.10
N GLU A 74 -0.60 -6.99 4.92
CA GLU A 74 0.27 -7.92 5.66
C GLU A 74 0.93 -8.96 4.75
N GLN A 75 0.26 -9.35 3.65
CA GLN A 75 0.74 -10.40 2.74
C GLN A 75 1.82 -9.93 1.76
N GLY A 76 2.00 -8.62 1.56
CA GLY A 76 3.00 -8.11 0.64
C GLY A 76 3.19 -6.59 0.70
N ALA A 77 4.28 -6.12 0.09
CA ALA A 77 4.49 -4.68 -0.05
C ALA A 77 3.50 -4.08 -1.07
N VAL A 78 3.01 -2.89 -0.75
CA VAL A 78 2.17 -2.03 -1.59
C VAL A 78 2.80 -0.65 -1.57
N ASP A 79 2.89 -0.01 -2.73
CA ASP A 79 3.50 1.31 -2.88
C ASP A 79 2.49 2.46 -2.75
N LEU A 80 1.20 2.18 -2.96
CA LEU A 80 0.10 3.13 -2.82
C LEU A 80 -1.21 2.41 -2.50
N VAL A 81 -1.95 2.94 -1.52
CA VAL A 81 -3.35 2.59 -1.30
C VAL A 81 -4.24 3.67 -1.90
N LEU A 82 -5.15 3.26 -2.79
CA LEU A 82 -6.23 4.06 -3.31
C LEU A 82 -7.52 3.57 -2.65
N THR A 83 -8.15 4.37 -1.79
CA THR A 83 -9.30 3.92 -0.99
C THR A 83 -10.51 4.82 -1.15
N ASP A 84 -11.72 4.25 -1.18
CA ASP A 84 -12.93 5.04 -0.96
C ASP A 84 -13.10 5.44 0.50
N TYR A 85 -13.78 6.56 0.72
CA TYR A 85 -14.11 7.01 2.06
C TYR A 85 -15.27 6.20 2.67
N ARG A 86 -16.34 5.92 1.91
CA ARG A 86 -17.55 5.29 2.42
C ARG A 86 -17.60 3.83 1.99
N MET A 87 -17.19 2.96 2.90
CA MET A 87 -17.34 1.52 2.78
C MET A 87 -18.11 1.02 3.99
N ASP A 88 -18.86 -0.06 3.81
CA ASP A 88 -19.53 -0.73 4.93
C ASP A 88 -18.49 -1.34 5.89
N GLY A 89 -18.74 -1.25 7.19
CA GLY A 89 -17.82 -1.72 8.22
C GLY A 89 -16.76 -0.68 8.58
N MET A 90 -15.70 -0.59 7.77
CA MET A 90 -14.55 0.29 8.01
C MET A 90 -14.46 1.37 6.93
N SER A 91 -14.55 2.64 7.33
CA SER A 91 -14.35 3.78 6.44
C SER A 91 -12.90 3.92 5.98
N GLY A 92 -12.67 4.65 4.89
CA GLY A 92 -11.32 4.95 4.41
C GLY A 92 -10.46 5.73 5.41
N ALA A 93 -11.09 6.51 6.32
CA ALA A 93 -10.39 7.20 7.39
C ALA A 93 -9.96 6.23 8.51
N GLU A 94 -10.85 5.32 8.93
CA GLU A 94 -10.53 4.28 9.92
C GLU A 94 -9.46 3.32 9.40
N LEU A 95 -9.51 2.96 8.11
CA LEU A 95 -8.44 2.20 7.46
C LEU A 95 -7.10 2.94 7.55
N ALA A 96 -7.09 4.25 7.28
CA ALA A 96 -5.88 5.04 7.38
C ALA A 96 -5.35 5.08 8.83
N GLU A 97 -6.22 5.27 9.83
CA GLU A 97 -5.83 5.22 11.24
C GLU A 97 -5.24 3.86 11.63
N ALA A 98 -5.89 2.76 11.21
CA ALA A 98 -5.41 1.40 11.44
C ALA A 98 -4.04 1.15 10.78
N MET A 99 -3.85 1.60 9.53
CA MET A 99 -2.56 1.55 8.85
C MET A 99 -1.50 2.33 9.62
N ARG A 100 -1.77 3.57 10.02
CA ARG A 100 -0.81 4.43 10.74
C ARG A 100 -0.45 3.87 12.12
N ALA A 101 -1.36 3.17 12.78
CA ALA A 101 -1.13 2.48 14.05
C ALA A 101 -0.46 1.10 13.90
N HIS A 102 -0.29 0.60 12.67
CA HIS A 102 0.22 -0.74 12.42
C HIS A 102 1.70 -0.88 12.84
N PRO A 103 2.10 -1.98 13.51
CA PRO A 103 3.49 -2.19 13.97
C PRO A 103 4.49 -2.35 12.82
N ASP A 104 4.06 -2.90 11.67
CA ASP A 104 4.88 -2.93 10.47
C ASP A 104 4.99 -1.53 9.84
N THR A 105 6.19 -0.94 9.96
CA THR A 105 6.50 0.39 9.43
C THR A 105 6.30 0.54 7.91
N ARG A 106 6.33 -0.55 7.14
CA ARG A 106 6.04 -0.50 5.68
C ARG A 106 4.58 -0.12 5.47
N ILE A 107 3.67 -0.78 6.19
CA ILE A 107 2.22 -0.51 6.13
C ILE A 107 1.94 0.88 6.69
N ALA A 108 2.51 1.20 7.86
CA ALA A 108 2.30 2.50 8.51
C ALA A 108 2.77 3.69 7.68
N ARG A 109 3.75 3.51 6.79
CA ARG A 109 4.25 4.57 5.90
C ARG A 109 3.69 4.51 4.48
N THR A 110 2.89 3.49 4.15
CA THR A 110 2.32 3.37 2.80
C THR A 110 1.43 4.59 2.55
N PRO A 111 1.65 5.32 1.43
CA PRO A 111 0.85 6.49 1.13
C PRO A 111 -0.58 6.10 0.78
N ILE A 112 -1.51 6.98 1.14
CA ILE A 112 -2.95 6.78 0.96
C ILE A 112 -3.52 7.94 0.16
N LEU A 113 -4.16 7.64 -0.97
CA LEU A 113 -5.00 8.56 -1.73
C LEU A 113 -6.46 8.17 -1.50
N MET A 114 -7.20 9.05 -0.84
CA MET A 114 -8.61 8.81 -0.55
C MET A 114 -9.52 9.44 -1.62
N MET A 115 -10.54 8.69 -2.02
CA MET A 115 -11.60 9.14 -2.92
C MET A 115 -12.90 9.29 -2.12
N THR A 116 -13.73 10.29 -2.42
CA THR A 116 -15.06 10.35 -1.79
C THR A 116 -16.12 10.94 -2.71
N GLY A 117 -17.33 10.42 -2.64
CA GLY A 117 -18.54 11.05 -3.16
C GLY A 117 -19.34 11.82 -2.10
N ASP A 118 -18.79 11.99 -0.89
CA ASP A 118 -19.50 12.64 0.22
C ASP A 118 -19.81 14.12 -0.07
N PRO A 119 -21.04 14.61 0.18
CA PRO A 119 -21.37 16.02 0.01
C PRO A 119 -20.57 16.94 0.96
N ASN A 120 -20.20 16.46 2.15
CA ASN A 120 -19.47 17.20 3.18
C ASN A 120 -17.95 17.06 3.03
N VAL A 121 -17.46 17.34 1.82
CA VAL A 121 -16.05 17.17 1.43
C VAL A 121 -15.05 17.82 2.40
N SER A 122 -15.37 18.99 2.95
CA SER A 122 -14.48 19.71 3.88
C SER A 122 -14.27 18.95 5.19
N GLU A 123 -15.32 18.33 5.72
CA GLU A 123 -15.25 17.56 6.95
C GLU A 123 -14.49 16.24 6.73
N VAL A 124 -14.83 15.53 5.65
CA VAL A 124 -14.14 14.30 5.24
C VAL A 124 -12.64 14.55 5.01
N ARG A 125 -12.29 15.68 4.37
CA ARG A 125 -10.90 16.07 4.19
C ARG A 125 -10.20 16.32 5.53
N ALA A 126 -10.85 17.02 6.47
CA ALA A 126 -10.28 17.30 7.78
C ALA A 126 -10.07 16.02 8.60
N LEU A 127 -11.02 15.07 8.56
CA LEU A 127 -10.89 13.74 9.16
C LEU A 127 -9.72 12.98 8.54
N GLY A 128 -9.67 12.89 7.21
CA GLY A 128 -8.61 12.19 6.50
C GLY A 128 -7.21 12.75 6.78
N GLN A 129 -7.07 14.07 6.87
CA GLN A 129 -5.79 14.70 7.23
C GLN A 129 -5.31 14.29 8.63
N ARG A 130 -6.22 14.21 9.61
CA ARG A 130 -5.89 13.74 10.96
C ARG A 130 -5.53 12.26 10.98
N ALA A 131 -6.18 11.46 10.14
CA ALA A 131 -5.90 10.04 9.95
C ALA A 131 -4.59 9.75 9.19
N GLY A 132 -3.87 10.78 8.73
CA GLY A 132 -2.59 10.65 8.04
C GLY A 132 -2.72 10.30 6.55
N ILE A 133 -3.83 10.65 5.90
CA ILE A 133 -4.04 10.50 4.45
C ILE A 133 -3.19 11.53 3.69
N ASN A 134 -2.52 11.08 2.63
CA ASN A 134 -1.54 11.89 1.89
C ASN A 134 -2.22 12.80 0.87
N ALA A 135 -3.26 12.32 0.20
CA ALA A 135 -4.02 13.10 -0.76
C ALA A 135 -5.47 12.69 -0.80
N PHE A 136 -6.28 13.56 -1.37
CA PHE A 136 -7.71 13.36 -1.46
C PHE A 136 -8.24 13.85 -2.81
N VAL A 137 -9.22 13.13 -3.35
CA VAL A 137 -9.95 13.51 -4.55
C VAL A 137 -11.45 13.28 -4.41
N ARG A 138 -12.25 14.21 -4.94
CA ARG A 138 -13.70 14.11 -4.95
C ARG A 138 -14.16 13.33 -6.19
N LYS A 139 -15.13 12.43 -6.02
CA LYS A 139 -15.86 11.74 -7.09
C LYS A 139 -16.97 12.68 -7.66
N PRO A 140 -17.23 12.66 -8.98
CA PRO A 140 -16.54 11.89 -10.01
C PRO A 140 -15.13 12.45 -10.30
N VAL A 141 -14.16 11.55 -10.45
CA VAL A 141 -12.77 11.90 -10.78
C VAL A 141 -12.50 11.63 -12.26
N SER A 142 -11.79 12.53 -12.93
CA SER A 142 -11.30 12.28 -14.29
C SER A 142 -9.99 11.48 -14.27
N CYS A 143 -9.72 10.73 -15.35
CA CYS A 143 -8.45 10.02 -15.51
C CYS A 143 -7.23 10.95 -15.34
N ALA A 144 -7.25 12.12 -15.99
CA ALA A 144 -6.16 13.10 -15.89
C ALA A 144 -5.92 13.61 -14.47
N GLN A 145 -6.99 13.89 -13.71
CA GLN A 145 -6.88 14.34 -12.32
C GLN A 145 -6.33 13.24 -11.42
N LEU A 146 -6.82 12.00 -11.58
CA LEU A 146 -6.33 10.86 -10.80
C LEU A 146 -4.84 10.62 -11.06
N MET A 147 -4.44 10.58 -12.34
CA MET A 147 -3.05 10.39 -12.74
C MET A 147 -2.12 11.46 -12.18
N THR A 148 -2.55 12.73 -12.21
CA THR A 148 -1.76 13.84 -11.64
C THR A 148 -1.47 13.63 -10.15
N LEU A 149 -2.48 13.20 -9.39
CA LEU A 149 -2.32 12.93 -7.95
C LEU A 149 -1.42 11.71 -7.71
N VAL A 150 -1.61 10.64 -8.48
CA VAL A 150 -0.75 9.44 -8.40
C VAL A 150 0.70 9.78 -8.74
N ASP A 151 0.96 10.56 -9.78
CA ASP A 151 2.31 11.00 -10.15
C ASP A 151 2.96 11.87 -9.07
N THR A 152 2.17 12.66 -8.33
CA THR A 152 2.64 13.50 -7.22
C THR A 152 3.04 12.68 -5.99
N ILE A 153 2.27 11.63 -5.67
CA ILE A 153 2.46 10.81 -4.47
C ILE A 153 3.47 9.69 -4.72
N LEU A 154 3.38 9.08 -5.89
CA LEU A 154 4.14 7.91 -6.28
C LEU A 154 4.95 8.24 -7.54
N PRO A 155 6.14 8.86 -7.38
CA PRO A 155 7.00 9.17 -8.51
C PRO A 155 7.42 7.88 -9.25
N ARG A 156 7.74 8.01 -10.54
CA ARG A 156 8.18 6.87 -11.34
C ARG A 156 9.54 6.36 -10.87
N ASN A 157 9.66 5.04 -10.75
CA ASN A 157 10.95 4.38 -10.61
C ASN A 157 11.61 4.37 -12.00
N LEU A 158 12.42 5.39 -12.30
CA LEU A 158 13.23 5.47 -13.52
C LEU A 158 14.51 4.64 -13.41
#